data_AF-K0JRU0-F1
#
_entry.id   AF-K0JRU0-F1
#
_cell.length_a   1.000
_cell.length_b   1.000
_cell.length_c   1.000
_cell.angle_alpha   90.00
_cell.angle_beta   90.00
_cell.angle_gamma   90.00
#
_symmetry.space_group_name_H-M   'P 1'
#
loop_
_entity.id
_entity.type
_entity.pdbx_description
1 polymer ?
#
loop_
_entity_poly.entity_id
_entity_poly.type
_entity_poly.pdbx_seq_one_letter_code
_entity_poly.pdbx_strand_id
1 'polypeptide(L)'
;MVIGTAVSPRHLNVMFAVILTPLLFTGSAQFPWPELDGLRWFQALNPLHPLHPLHPLNPLNPLTYVSEGTRAVLAPGVPHLPLWVCLVVLVASVLGFGTLGMRGFLRRVLD
;
A
#
# COMPACT_ATOMS: atom_id res chain seq x y z
N MET A 1 3.91 12.97 -3.29
CA MET A 1 3.74 13.43 -4.69
C MET A 1 2.27 13.57 -5.07
N VAL A 2 1.51 12.48 -5.21
CA VAL A 2 0.12 12.52 -5.74
C VAL A 2 -0.84 13.43 -4.95
N ILE A 3 -0.84 13.36 -3.62
CA ILE A 3 -1.76 14.16 -2.78
C ILE A 3 -1.51 15.66 -2.98
N GLY A 4 -0.24 16.08 -3.06
CA GLY A 4 0.13 17.49 -3.27
C GLY A 4 -0.28 18.03 -4.64
N THR A 5 -0.35 17.18 -5.67
CA THR A 5 -0.80 17.55 -7.01
C THR A 5 -2.31 17.45 -7.19
N ALA A 6 -3.03 16.72 -6.32
CA ALA A 6 -4.46 16.50 -6.44
C ALA A 6 -5.29 17.43 -5.53
N VAL A 7 -4.77 17.80 -4.36
CA VAL A 7 -5.52 18.56 -3.34
C VAL A 7 -5.06 20.02 -3.29
N SER A 8 -5.97 20.92 -2.93
CA SER A 8 -5.63 22.32 -2.68
C SER A 8 -4.69 22.47 -1.47
N PRO A 9 -3.74 23.42 -1.48
CA PRO A 9 -2.77 23.61 -0.39
C PRO A 9 -3.43 23.78 0.99
N ARG A 10 -4.63 24.40 1.02
CA ARG A 10 -5.39 24.67 2.24
C ARG A 10 -5.77 23.41 3.02
N HIS A 11 -5.97 22.27 2.36
CA HIS A 11 -6.37 21.01 3.00
C HIS A 11 -5.25 19.97 3.04
N LEU A 12 -4.04 20.33 2.60
CA LEU A 12 -2.96 19.37 2.43
C LEU A 12 -2.57 18.68 3.74
N ASN A 13 -2.42 19.44 4.83
CA ASN A 13 -2.09 18.88 6.16
C ASN A 13 -3.15 17.91 6.66
N VAL A 14 -4.43 18.27 6.53
CA VAL A 14 -5.55 17.41 6.95
C VAL A 14 -5.60 16.13 6.11
N MET A 15 -5.41 16.24 4.80
CA MET A 15 -5.36 15.05 3.92
C MET A 15 -4.19 14.14 4.23
N PHE A 16 -3.00 14.68 4.54
CA PHE A 16 -1.89 13.84 4.99
C PHE A 16 -2.24 13.09 6.27
N ALA A 17 -2.81 13.76 7.28
CA ALA A 17 -3.20 13.09 8.52
C ALA A 17 -4.27 12.01 8.28
N VAL A 18 -5.32 12.33 7.53
CA VAL A 18 -6.45 11.42 7.25
C VAL A 18 -6.01 10.20 6.42
N ILE A 19 -5.05 10.36 5.50
CA ILE A 19 -4.58 9.27 4.65
C ILE A 19 -3.48 8.46 5.33
N LEU A 20 -2.46 9.12 5.90
CA LEU A 20 -1.30 8.43 6.46
C LEU A 20 -1.64 7.62 7.71
N THR A 21 -2.52 8.14 8.56
CA THR A 21 -2.90 7.45 9.81
C THR A 21 -3.44 6.04 9.53
N PRO A 22 -4.53 5.85 8.76
CA PRO A 22 -5.02 4.51 8.45
C PRO A 22 -4.01 3.68 7.64
N LEU A 23 -3.18 4.31 6.79
CA LEU A 23 -2.12 3.62 6.06
C LEU A 23 -1.09 2.99 7.00
N LEU A 24 -0.68 3.71 8.05
CA LEU A 24 0.29 3.23 9.02
C LEU A 24 -0.28 2.08 9.87
N PHE A 25 -1.54 2.20 10.30
CA PHE A 25 -2.21 1.15 11.08
C PHE A 25 -2.48 -0.12 10.26
N THR A 26 -2.76 0.01 8.96
CA THR A 26 -3.01 -1.14 8.07
C THR A 26 -1.76 -1.68 7.38
N GLY A 27 -0.60 -1.04 7.57
CA GLY A 27 0.65 -1.33 6.86
C GLY A 27 1.45 -2.53 7.37
N SER A 28 0.82 -3.50 8.03
CA SER A 28 1.41 -4.73 8.57
C SER A 28 2.76 -4.57 9.29
N ALA A 29 2.99 -3.42 9.91
CA ALA A 29 4.20 -3.18 10.70
C ALA A 29 4.15 -3.94 12.03
N GLN A 30 2.96 -3.99 12.64
CA GLN A 30 2.74 -4.56 13.98
C GLN A 30 2.39 -6.05 13.97
N PHE A 31 1.88 -6.56 12.84
CA PHE A 31 1.44 -7.93 12.67
C PHE A 31 1.95 -8.47 11.33
N PRO A 32 2.44 -9.72 11.26
CA PRO A 32 2.77 -10.37 10.01
C PRO A 32 1.56 -10.54 9.10
N TRP A 33 1.74 -10.29 7.80
CA TRP A 33 0.70 -10.50 6.80
C TRP A 33 0.11 -11.91 6.81
N PRO A 34 0.91 -13.00 6.90
CA PRO A 34 0.38 -14.37 6.90
C PRO A 34 -0.49 -14.70 8.12
N GLU A 35 -0.32 -13.99 9.23
CA GLU A 35 -1.12 -14.22 10.45
C GLU A 35 -2.55 -13.64 10.34
N LEU A 36 -2.79 -12.79 9.35
CA LEU A 36 -4.11 -12.19 9.09
C LEU A 36 -5.06 -13.12 8.32
N ASP A 37 -4.66 -14.35 7.96
CA ASP A 37 -5.47 -15.28 7.15
C ASP A 37 -6.81 -15.65 7.80
N GLY A 38 -6.90 -15.54 9.13
CA GLY A 38 -8.14 -15.68 9.90
C GLY A 38 -9.03 -14.43 9.89
N LEU A 39 -8.47 -13.25 9.58
CA LEU A 39 -9.13 -11.94 9.56
C LEU A 39 -9.29 -11.47 8.10
N ARG A 40 -9.94 -12.30 7.29
CA ARG A 40 -10.09 -12.07 5.84
C ARG A 40 -10.76 -10.75 5.49
N TRP A 41 -11.66 -10.21 6.34
CA TRP A 41 -12.27 -8.89 6.13
C TRP A 41 -11.25 -7.74 6.18
N PHE A 42 -10.18 -7.90 6.98
CA PHE A 42 -9.08 -6.93 7.09
C PHE A 42 -8.15 -7.02 5.88
N GLN A 43 -8.03 -8.22 5.29
CA GLN A 43 -7.36 -8.44 4.00
C GLN A 43 -8.25 -8.04 2.80
N ALA A 44 -9.57 -8.04 2.96
CA ALA A 44 -10.56 -7.98 1.88
C ALA A 44 -11.52 -6.78 1.99
N LEU A 45 -11.03 -5.61 1.57
CA LEU A 45 -11.88 -4.75 0.73
C LEU A 45 -12.04 -5.39 -0.67
N ASN A 46 -12.60 -6.61 -0.75
CA ASN A 46 -13.11 -7.21 -1.98
C ASN A 46 -14.41 -8.01 -1.72
N PRO A 47 -15.54 -7.76 -2.44
CA PRO A 47 -16.86 -8.32 -2.13
C PRO A 47 -17.21 -9.69 -2.77
N LEU A 48 -16.30 -10.43 -3.40
CA LEU A 48 -16.66 -11.67 -4.09
C LEU A 48 -15.78 -12.88 -3.73
N HIS A 49 -16.41 -13.83 -3.05
CA HIS A 49 -16.05 -15.26 -2.99
C HIS A 49 -16.75 -15.98 -4.18
N PRO A 50 -16.38 -17.19 -4.67
CA PRO A 50 -15.20 -18.06 -4.51
C PRO A 50 -14.43 -18.18 -5.87
N LEU A 51 -13.36 -18.98 -5.96
CA LEU A 51 -12.64 -19.36 -7.20
C LEU A 51 -11.47 -18.42 -7.64
N HIS A 52 -10.37 -18.36 -6.89
CA HIS A 52 -9.04 -18.21 -7.50
C HIS A 52 -7.90 -18.60 -6.50
N PRO A 53 -6.92 -19.45 -6.85
CA PRO A 53 -5.84 -19.92 -5.95
C PRO A 53 -4.74 -18.88 -5.70
N LEU A 54 -4.90 -17.66 -6.20
CA LEU A 54 -3.99 -16.55 -5.95
C LEU A 54 -4.72 -15.65 -4.96
N HIS A 55 -4.34 -15.78 -3.69
CA HIS A 55 -4.73 -14.91 -2.58
C HIS A 55 -4.99 -13.49 -3.10
N PRO A 56 -6.17 -12.87 -2.87
CA PRO A 56 -6.35 -11.47 -3.20
C PRO A 56 -5.32 -10.71 -2.37
N LEU A 57 -4.23 -10.33 -3.04
CA LEU A 57 -3.26 -9.37 -2.53
C LEU A 57 -4.10 -8.19 -2.07
N ASN A 58 -3.89 -7.69 -0.86
CA ASN A 58 -4.29 -6.33 -0.55
C ASN A 58 -3.23 -5.43 -1.21
N PRO A 59 -3.41 -4.95 -2.45
CA PRO A 59 -2.34 -4.33 -3.21
C PRO A 59 -2.28 -2.82 -2.95
N LEU A 60 -3.24 -2.28 -2.19
CA LEU A 60 -3.47 -0.84 -2.11
C LEU A 60 -2.55 -0.14 -1.11
N ASN A 61 -2.02 -0.85 -0.11
CA ASN A 61 -1.13 -0.26 0.87
C ASN A 61 0.34 -0.64 0.59
N PRO A 62 1.14 0.23 -0.03
CA PRO A 62 2.57 -0.05 -0.27
C PRO A 62 3.36 -0.24 1.03
N LEU A 63 2.92 0.32 2.18
CA LEU A 63 3.60 0.16 3.46
C LEU A 63 3.59 -1.29 3.94
N THR A 64 2.56 -2.06 3.60
CA THR A 64 2.51 -3.50 3.87
C THR A 64 3.74 -4.20 3.30
N TYR A 65 4.08 -3.94 2.04
CA TYR A 65 5.19 -4.59 1.36
C TYR A 65 6.56 -4.07 1.83
N VAL A 66 6.64 -2.84 2.31
CA VAL A 66 7.85 -2.34 3.00
C VAL A 66 8.05 -3.09 4.32
N SER A 67 7.02 -3.21 5.15
CA SER A 67 7.07 -3.91 6.43
C SER A 67 7.41 -5.39 6.25
N GLU A 68 6.75 -6.07 5.30
CA GLU A 68 6.99 -7.47 4.98
C GLU A 68 8.39 -7.71 4.39
N GLY A 69 8.85 -6.86 3.47
CA GLY A 69 10.21 -6.96 2.93
C GLY A 69 11.28 -6.74 4.00
N THR A 70 11.05 -5.78 4.90
CA THR A 70 11.95 -5.53 6.03
C THR A 70 11.96 -6.73 6.98
N ARG A 71 10.80 -7.33 7.27
CA ARG A 71 10.69 -8.54 8.09
C ARG A 71 11.40 -9.74 7.47
N ALA A 72 11.26 -9.93 6.16
CA ALA A 72 11.93 -10.99 5.43
C ALA A 72 13.48 -10.93 5.57
N VAL A 73 14.03 -9.72 5.67
CA VAL A 73 15.49 -9.50 5.80
C VAL A 73 15.96 -9.49 7.25
N LEU A 74 15.25 -8.79 8.14
CA LEU A 74 15.69 -8.56 9.52
C LEU A 74 15.19 -9.60 10.52
N ALA A 75 14.09 -10.29 10.21
CA ALA A 75 13.46 -11.27 11.09
C ALA A 75 13.03 -12.53 10.30
N PRO A 76 13.98 -13.26 9.70
CA PRO A 76 13.67 -14.39 8.80
C PRO A 76 12.95 -15.55 9.48
N GLY A 77 12.99 -15.64 10.82
CA GLY A 77 12.27 -16.66 11.59
C GLY A 77 10.79 -16.37 11.84
N VAL A 78 10.30 -15.18 11.47
CA VAL A 78 8.88 -14.81 11.58
C VAL A 78 8.21 -15.03 10.23
N PRO A 79 6.95 -15.53 10.15
CA PRO A 79 6.22 -15.62 8.89
C PRO A 79 6.22 -14.29 8.14
N HIS A 80 6.55 -14.30 6.85
CA HIS A 80 6.61 -13.11 6.01
C HIS A 80 6.27 -13.44 4.56
N LEU A 81 5.85 -12.42 3.81
CA LEU A 81 5.66 -12.55 2.36
C LEU A 81 6.99 -12.77 1.63
N PRO A 82 6.98 -13.50 0.49
CA PRO A 82 8.18 -13.65 -0.34
C PRO A 82 8.74 -12.30 -0.77
N LEU A 83 10.05 -12.10 -0.64
CA LEU A 83 10.71 -10.82 -0.92
C LEU A 83 10.47 -10.32 -2.35
N TRP A 84 10.43 -11.22 -3.34
CA TRP A 84 10.18 -10.86 -4.73
C TRP A 84 8.79 -10.24 -4.94
N VAL A 85 7.77 -10.69 -4.20
CA VAL A 85 6.42 -10.09 -4.23
C VAL A 85 6.49 -8.67 -3.70
N CYS A 86 7.20 -8.47 -2.59
CA CYS A 86 7.39 -7.15 -1.99
C CYS A 86 8.06 -6.19 -2.99
N LEU A 87 9.12 -6.64 -3.65
CA LEU A 87 9.82 -5.83 -4.65
C LEU A 87 8.94 -5.48 -5.85
N VAL A 88 8.21 -6.45 -6.41
CA VAL A 88 7.31 -6.21 -7.56
C VAL A 88 6.25 -5.17 -7.21
N VAL A 89 5.58 -5.31 -6.06
CA VAL A 89 4.52 -4.37 -5.67
C VAL A 89 5.07 -2.99 -5.33
N LEU A 90 6.25 -2.90 -4.69
CA LEU A 90 6.89 -1.61 -4.42
C LEU A 90 7.29 -0.90 -5.71
N VAL A 91 7.89 -1.60 -6.66
CA VAL A 91 8.23 -1.04 -7.99
C VAL A 91 6.95 -0.57 -8.70
N ALA A 92 5.90 -1.40 -8.72
CA ALA A 92 4.63 -1.03 -9.31
C ALA A 92 3.99 0.20 -8.64
N SER A 93 4.10 0.31 -7.31
CA SER A 93 3.59 1.46 -6.54
C SER A 93 4.36 2.73 -6.87
N VAL A 94 5.70 2.67 -6.95
CA VAL A 94 6.53 3.82 -7.32
C VAL A 94 6.19 4.30 -8.72
N LEU A 95 6.07 3.39 -9.69
CA LEU A 95 5.70 3.74 -11.06
C LEU A 95 4.26 4.29 -11.14
N GLY A 96 3.32 3.66 -10.44
CA GLY A 96 1.92 4.09 -10.39
C GLY A 96 1.75 5.48 -9.78
N PHE A 97 2.23 5.69 -8.56
CA PHE A 97 2.13 7.00 -7.89
C PHE A 97 3.01 8.06 -8.56
N GLY A 98 4.17 7.68 -9.11
CA GLY A 98 5.04 8.59 -9.87
C GLY A 98 4.34 9.11 -11.12
N THR A 99 3.76 8.21 -11.93
CA THR A 99 3.04 8.59 -13.15
C THR A 99 1.76 9.39 -12.85
N LEU A 100 1.02 9.04 -11.81
CA LEU A 100 -0.16 9.80 -11.36
C LEU A 100 0.22 11.20 -10.88
N GLY A 101 1.30 11.32 -10.10
CA GLY A 101 1.81 12.61 -9.62
C GLY A 101 2.27 13.49 -10.78
N MET A 102 3.01 12.93 -11.73
CA MET A 102 3.47 13.65 -12.92
C MET A 102 2.30 14.12 -13.79
N ARG A 103 1.29 13.26 -14.01
CA ARG A 103 0.07 13.65 -14.73
C ARG A 103 -0.72 14.75 -14.01
N GLY A 104 -0.85 14.66 -12.68
CA GLY A 104 -1.51 15.69 -11.87
C GLY A 104 -0.78 17.03 -11.93
N PHE A 105 0.55 17.00 -11.91
CA PHE A 105 1.38 18.19 -12.09
C PHE A 105 1.20 18.80 -13.49
N LEU A 106 1.31 17.99 -14.55
CA LEU A 106 1.17 18.47 -15.93
C LEU A 106 -0.20 19.13 -16.18
N ARG A 107 -1.29 18.57 -15.65
CA ARG A 107 -2.62 19.18 -15.75
C ARG A 107 -2.64 20.59 -15.15
N ARG A 108 -2.10 20.76 -13.94
CA ARG A 108 -2.03 22.07 -13.26
C ARG A 108 -1.15 23.11 -13.94
N VAL A 109 -0.19 22.69 -14.76
CA VAL A 109 0.69 23.62 -15.49
C VAL A 109 0.06 24.07 -16.81
N LEU A 110 -0.83 23.26 -17.38
CA LEU A 110 -1.54 23.57 -18.63
C LEU A 110 -2.85 24.35 -18.39
N ASP A 111 -3.41 24.24 -17.19
CA ASP A 111 -4.48 25.11 -16.68
C ASP A 111 -3.91 26.49 -16.29
#